data_AF-A0A293M7R3-F1
#
_entry.id   AF-A0A293M7R3-F1
#
_cell.length_a   1.000
_cell.length_b   1.000
_cell.length_c   1.000
_cell.angle_alpha   90.00
_cell.angle_beta   90.00
_cell.angle_gamma   90.00
#
_symmetry.space_group_name_H-M   'P 1'
#
loop_
_entity.id
_entity.type
_entity.pdbx_description
1 polymer ?
#
loop_
_entity_poly.entity_id
_entity_poly.type
_entity_poly.pdbx_seq_one_letter_code
_entity_poly.pdbx_strand_id
1 'polypeptide(L)'
;MEPLYHASNNIVADIQQCFKKYETATGSDASETENAIQAMMTKLMENCERLSILANKEPIARRQTVKMRVDELKYEYRHLNAAFSKLQRQRYEREEALRSREELLSRKFSANSTQDTSIFIDQSLQFHSRATDANRQMDDLISHGGNVLTNLREQRGTLKGAHRKMLDVVNTLGMSNTVMRLIEKRTYQDKFILFGGMFVTCVVMYLVVKYLT
;
A
#
# COMPACT_ATOMS: atom_id res chain seq x y z
N MET A 1 -19.47 -7.63 -14.86
CA MET A 1 -18.29 -7.06 -14.16
C MET A 1 -18.48 -7.12 -12.66
N GLU A 2 -19.49 -6.46 -12.10
CA GLU A 2 -19.81 -6.51 -10.66
C GLU A 2 -19.87 -7.91 -10.00
N PRO A 3 -20.53 -8.94 -10.57
CA PRO A 3 -20.57 -10.26 -9.91
C PRO A 3 -19.20 -10.93 -9.81
N LEU A 4 -18.32 -10.70 -10.78
CA LEU A 4 -16.95 -11.22 -10.75
C LEU A 4 -16.09 -10.45 -9.72
N TYR A 5 -16.32 -9.14 -9.54
CA TYR A 5 -15.64 -8.39 -8.47
C TYR A 5 -16.07 -8.85 -7.08
N HIS A 6 -17.36 -9.06 -6.85
CA HIS A 6 -17.84 -9.58 -5.57
C HIS A 6 -17.32 -11.00 -5.31
N ALA A 7 -17.29 -11.86 -6.33
CA ALA A 7 -16.68 -13.18 -6.22
C ALA A 7 -15.18 -13.12 -5.88
N SER A 8 -14.41 -12.23 -6.53
CA SER A 8 -12.99 -12.04 -6.21
C SER A 8 -12.77 -11.53 -4.79
N ASN A 9 -13.58 -10.58 -4.32
CA ASN A 9 -13.47 -10.06 -2.95
C ASN A 9 -13.83 -11.12 -1.90
N ASN A 10 -14.79 -11.99 -2.19
CA ASN A 10 -15.09 -13.13 -1.33
C ASN A 10 -13.90 -14.11 -1.27
N ILE A 11 -13.26 -14.41 -2.40
CA ILE A 11 -12.05 -15.24 -2.44
C ILE A 11 -10.91 -14.60 -1.63
N VAL A 12 -10.74 -13.28 -1.69
CA VAL A 12 -9.76 -12.55 -0.86
C VAL A 12 -10.07 -12.73 0.63
N ALA A 13 -11.33 -12.61 1.04
CA ALA A 13 -11.73 -12.82 2.43
C ALA A 13 -11.50 -14.27 2.90
N ASP A 14 -11.80 -15.24 2.04
CA ASP A 14 -11.56 -16.66 2.31
C ASP A 14 -10.05 -16.96 2.46
N ILE A 15 -9.21 -16.39 1.58
CA ILE A 15 -7.74 -16.48 1.67
C ILE A 15 -7.26 -15.92 3.01
N GLN A 16 -7.76 -14.75 3.43
CA GLN A 16 -7.41 -14.16 4.73
C GLN A 16 -7.85 -15.03 5.92
N GLN A 17 -9.02 -15.68 5.83
CA GLN A 17 -9.46 -16.62 6.85
C GLN A 17 -8.57 -17.88 6.89
N CYS A 18 -8.19 -18.40 5.72
CA CYS A 18 -7.26 -19.52 5.60
C CYS A 18 -5.87 -19.16 6.16
N PHE A 19 -5.38 -17.93 5.97
CA PHE A 19 -4.14 -17.47 6.60
C PHE A 19 -4.20 -17.53 8.12
N LYS A 20 -5.28 -17.06 8.74
CA LYS A 20 -5.46 -17.14 10.20
C LYS A 20 -5.46 -18.58 10.69
N LYS A 21 -6.11 -19.49 9.95
CA LYS A 21 -6.11 -20.92 10.27
C LYS A 21 -4.71 -21.51 10.11
N TYR A 22 -3.99 -21.14 9.05
CA TYR A 22 -2.63 -21.58 8.78
C TYR A 22 -1.63 -21.15 9.86
N GLU A 23 -1.79 -19.95 10.43
CA GLU A 23 -0.96 -19.51 11.57
C GLU A 23 -1.14 -20.42 12.79
N THR A 24 -2.37 -20.90 13.03
CA THR A 24 -2.69 -21.80 14.15
C THR A 24 -2.47 -23.29 13.85
N ALA A 25 -2.39 -23.67 12.57
CA ALA A 25 -2.24 -25.05 12.15
C ALA A 25 -0.81 -25.56 12.39
N THR A 26 -0.71 -26.83 12.81
CA THR A 26 0.55 -27.50 13.13
C THR A 26 0.60 -28.85 12.40
N GLY A 27 1.69 -29.13 11.68
CA GLY A 27 1.90 -30.42 11.01
C GLY A 27 1.12 -30.57 9.70
N SER A 28 0.49 -31.74 9.50
CA SER A 28 -0.20 -32.15 8.25
C SER A 28 -1.30 -31.17 7.81
N ASP A 29 -2.06 -30.64 8.77
CA ASP A 29 -3.15 -29.68 8.50
C ASP A 29 -2.62 -28.36 7.92
N ALA A 30 -1.36 -28.01 8.19
CA ALA A 30 -0.71 -26.83 7.61
C ALA A 30 -0.43 -27.03 6.12
N SER A 31 -0.02 -28.22 5.70
CA SER A 31 0.21 -28.53 4.28
C SER A 31 -1.08 -28.59 3.47
N GLU A 32 -2.16 -29.15 4.05
CA GLU A 32 -3.48 -29.14 3.42
C GLU A 32 -4.03 -27.71 3.25
N THR A 33 -3.85 -26.87 4.26
CA THR A 33 -4.27 -25.46 4.19
C THR A 33 -3.39 -24.64 3.23
N GLU A 34 -2.08 -24.92 3.11
CA GLU A 34 -1.22 -24.33 2.06
C GLU A 34 -1.72 -24.65 0.66
N ASN A 35 -2.01 -25.92 0.39
CA ASN A 35 -2.51 -26.35 -0.91
C ASN A 35 -3.85 -25.69 -1.25
N ALA A 36 -4.73 -25.55 -0.25
CA ALA A 36 -6.00 -24.83 -0.40
C ALA A 36 -5.79 -23.33 -0.68
N ILE A 37 -4.90 -22.66 0.04
CA ILE A 37 -4.57 -21.24 -0.18
C ILE A 37 -4.00 -21.06 -1.59
N GLN A 38 -3.08 -21.92 -2.02
CA GLN A 38 -2.49 -21.86 -3.35
C GLN A 38 -3.56 -22.01 -4.45
N ALA A 39 -4.50 -22.95 -4.29
CA ALA A 39 -5.60 -23.14 -5.23
C ALA A 39 -6.54 -21.92 -5.29
N MET A 40 -6.83 -21.28 -4.15
CA MET A 40 -7.61 -20.03 -4.10
C MET A 40 -6.86 -18.87 -4.75
N MET A 41 -5.54 -18.79 -4.56
CA MET A 41 -4.65 -17.80 -5.17
C MET A 41 -4.69 -17.88 -6.70
N THR A 42 -4.59 -19.10 -7.26
CA THR A 42 -4.67 -19.33 -8.71
C THR A 42 -6.04 -18.92 -9.26
N LYS A 43 -7.13 -19.25 -8.56
CA LYS A 43 -8.49 -18.82 -8.94
C LYS A 43 -8.65 -17.29 -8.90
N LEU A 44 -8.08 -16.63 -7.89
CA LEU A 44 -8.11 -15.17 -7.78
C LEU A 44 -7.31 -14.52 -8.93
N MET A 45 -6.17 -15.09 -9.30
CA MET A 45 -5.38 -14.63 -10.45
C MET A 45 -6.16 -14.75 -11.76
N GLU A 46 -6.79 -15.90 -12.02
CA GLU A 46 -7.62 -16.11 -13.21
C GLU A 46 -8.80 -15.10 -13.27
N ASN A 47 -9.47 -14.86 -12.15
CA ASN A 47 -10.55 -13.88 -12.06
C ASN A 47 -10.04 -12.45 -12.30
N CYS A 48 -8.88 -12.08 -11.76
CA CYS A 48 -8.25 -10.78 -12.00
C CYS A 48 -7.89 -10.56 -13.48
N GLU A 49 -7.38 -11.59 -14.16
CA GLU A 49 -7.08 -11.54 -15.60
C GLU A 49 -8.36 -11.38 -16.43
N ARG A 50 -9.41 -12.13 -16.09
CA ARG A 50 -10.73 -12.03 -16.74
C ARG A 50 -11.36 -10.66 -16.53
N LEU A 51 -11.28 -10.11 -15.31
CA LEU A 51 -11.71 -8.75 -15.00
C LEU A 51 -10.91 -7.70 -15.76
N SER A 52 -9.59 -7.90 -15.93
CA SER A 52 -8.73 -7.01 -16.72
C SER A 52 -9.12 -6.99 -18.21
N ILE A 53 -9.52 -8.14 -18.77
CA ILE A 53 -10.00 -8.22 -20.16
C ILE A 53 -11.34 -7.51 -20.30
N LEU A 54 -12.27 -7.75 -19.37
CA LEU A 54 -13.59 -7.11 -19.40
C LEU A 54 -13.52 -5.60 -19.14
N ALA A 55 -12.59 -5.13 -18.31
CA ALA A 55 -12.35 -3.70 -18.07
C ALA A 55 -11.92 -2.97 -19.35
N ASN A 56 -11.22 -3.65 -20.27
CA ASN A 56 -10.85 -3.07 -21.56
C ASN A 56 -12.01 -2.98 -22.55
N LYS A 57 -13.11 -3.71 -22.33
CA LYS A 57 -14.32 -3.72 -23.18
C LYS A 57 -15.38 -2.70 -22.75
N GLU A 58 -15.17 -1.99 -21.64
CA GLU A 58 -16.13 -1.00 -21.13
C GLU A 58 -15.99 0.39 -21.77
N PRO A 59 -17.07 1.19 -21.78
CA PRO A 59 -17.06 2.54 -22.33
C PRO A 59 -16.06 3.46 -21.59
N ILE A 60 -15.46 4.41 -22.32
CA ILE A 60 -14.35 5.26 -21.86
C ILE A 60 -14.66 5.98 -20.54
N ALA A 61 -15.91 6.39 -20.32
CA ALA A 61 -16.36 7.08 -19.10
C ALA A 61 -16.26 6.21 -17.81
N ARG A 62 -16.42 4.88 -17.91
CA ARG A 62 -16.35 3.96 -16.76
C ARG A 62 -15.06 3.15 -16.72
N ARG A 63 -14.39 3.02 -17.86
CA ARG A 63 -13.14 2.27 -18.03
C ARG A 63 -12.04 2.66 -17.04
N GLN A 64 -11.89 3.96 -16.76
CA GLN A 64 -10.86 4.42 -15.81
C GLN A 64 -11.15 3.94 -14.38
N THR A 65 -12.38 4.08 -13.90
CA THR A 65 -12.79 3.62 -12.56
C THR A 65 -12.67 2.11 -12.42
N VAL A 66 -13.10 1.36 -13.44
CA VAL A 66 -13.02 -0.10 -13.43
C VAL A 66 -11.58 -0.58 -13.52
N LYS A 67 -10.72 0.10 -14.29
CA LYS A 67 -9.29 -0.20 -14.31
C LYS A 67 -8.62 0.03 -12.95
N MET A 68 -8.94 1.13 -12.25
CA MET A 68 -8.44 1.34 -10.88
C MET A 68 -8.85 0.20 -9.95
N ARG A 69 -10.11 -0.25 -9.99
CA ARG A 69 -10.57 -1.38 -9.17
C ARG A 69 -9.87 -2.70 -9.49
N VAL A 70 -9.60 -2.99 -10.78
CA VAL A 70 -8.78 -4.16 -11.15
C VAL A 70 -7.36 -4.01 -10.60
N ASP A 71 -6.77 -2.83 -10.68
CA ASP A 71 -5.40 -2.58 -10.24
C ASP A 71 -5.28 -2.67 -8.70
N GLU A 72 -6.29 -2.20 -7.96
CA GLU A 72 -6.43 -2.43 -6.51
C GLU A 72 -6.45 -3.92 -6.18
N LEU A 73 -7.30 -4.70 -6.85
CA LEU A 73 -7.41 -6.15 -6.61
C LEU A 73 -6.11 -6.90 -6.98
N LYS A 74 -5.42 -6.48 -8.05
CA LYS A 74 -4.09 -7.01 -8.42
C LYS A 74 -3.03 -6.68 -7.36
N TYR A 75 -3.10 -5.50 -6.76
CA TYR A 75 -2.22 -5.12 -5.67
C TYR A 75 -2.47 -6.00 -4.43
N GLU A 76 -3.72 -6.19 -4.04
CA GLU A 76 -4.10 -7.07 -2.92
C GLU A 76 -3.61 -8.50 -3.15
N TYR A 77 -3.81 -9.06 -4.35
CA TYR A 77 -3.26 -10.36 -4.73
C TYR A 77 -1.74 -10.46 -4.53
N ARG A 78 -0.97 -9.47 -5.01
CA ARG A 78 0.49 -9.45 -4.84
C ARG A 78 0.89 -9.38 -3.37
N HIS A 79 0.15 -8.58 -2.58
CA HIS A 79 0.40 -8.45 -1.16
C HIS A 79 0.16 -9.76 -0.41
N LEU A 80 -0.97 -10.43 -0.69
CA LEU A 80 -1.28 -11.74 -0.12
C LEU A 80 -0.24 -12.79 -0.55
N ASN A 81 0.24 -12.73 -1.80
CA ASN A 81 1.24 -13.69 -2.30
C ASN A 81 2.57 -13.52 -1.58
N ALA A 82 3.02 -12.28 -1.40
CA ALA A 82 4.23 -12.00 -0.63
C ALA A 82 4.11 -12.46 0.84
N ALA A 83 2.92 -12.26 1.45
CA ALA A 83 2.64 -12.75 2.81
C ALA A 83 2.69 -14.29 2.88
N PHE A 84 2.10 -14.99 1.91
CA PHE A 84 2.14 -16.45 1.81
C PHE A 84 3.57 -16.98 1.68
N SER A 85 4.36 -16.47 0.73
CA SER A 85 5.74 -16.92 0.54
C SER A 85 6.61 -16.68 1.79
N LYS A 86 6.38 -15.59 2.51
CA LYS A 86 7.07 -15.32 3.79
C LYS A 86 6.71 -16.37 4.85
N LEU A 87 5.42 -16.67 4.98
CA LEU A 87 4.93 -17.67 5.94
C LEU A 87 5.46 -19.07 5.62
N GLN A 88 5.45 -19.46 4.34
CA GLN A 88 6.00 -20.72 3.86
C GLN A 88 7.51 -20.82 4.16
N ARG A 89 8.27 -19.75 3.86
CA ARG A 89 9.71 -19.72 4.15
C ARG A 89 9.99 -19.87 5.65
N GLN A 90 9.25 -19.16 6.50
CA GLN A 90 9.41 -19.28 7.96
C GLN A 90 9.11 -20.68 8.47
N ARG A 91 8.18 -21.41 7.84
CA ARG A 91 7.88 -22.80 8.21
C ARG A 91 8.99 -23.74 7.79
N TYR A 92 9.45 -23.62 6.56
CA TYR A 92 10.58 -24.39 6.06
C TYR A 92 11.84 -24.18 6.92
N GLU A 93 12.18 -22.93 7.26
CA GLU A 93 13.29 -22.60 8.16
C GLU A 93 13.12 -23.24 9.56
N ARG A 94 11.89 -23.26 10.10
CA ARG A 94 11.62 -23.91 11.40
C ARG A 94 11.76 -25.43 11.32
N GLU A 95 11.27 -26.04 10.24
CA GLU A 95 11.36 -27.48 10.03
C GLU A 95 12.82 -27.91 9.85
N GLU A 96 13.60 -27.17 9.07
CA GLU A 96 15.05 -27.38 8.94
C GLU A 96 15.77 -27.22 10.29
N ALA A 97 15.45 -26.19 11.06
CA ALA A 97 16.04 -25.99 12.39
C ALA A 97 15.70 -27.13 13.36
N LEU A 98 14.47 -27.66 13.31
CA LEU A 98 14.06 -28.83 14.09
C LEU A 98 14.79 -30.09 13.63
N ARG A 99 14.93 -30.31 12.32
CA ARG A 99 15.68 -31.44 11.76
C ARG A 99 17.15 -31.37 12.15
N SER A 100 17.81 -30.22 12.00
CA SER A 100 19.19 -30.05 12.44
C SER A 100 19.34 -30.27 13.96
N ARG A 101 18.37 -29.82 14.76
CA ARG A 101 18.35 -30.09 16.20
C ARG A 101 18.22 -31.58 16.49
N GLU A 102 17.32 -32.28 15.80
CA GLU A 102 17.15 -33.73 15.95
C GLU A 102 18.41 -34.48 15.54
N GLU A 103 19.07 -34.11 14.44
CA GLU A 103 20.34 -34.71 14.00
C GLU A 103 21.45 -34.52 15.03
N LEU A 104 21.52 -33.35 15.68
CA LEU A 104 22.47 -33.11 16.77
C LEU A 104 22.14 -33.93 18.02
N LEU A 105 20.85 -34.12 18.33
CA LEU A 105 20.40 -34.93 19.47
C LEU A 105 20.49 -36.44 19.20
N SER A 106 20.34 -36.88 17.94
CA SER A 106 20.40 -38.27 17.53
C SER A 106 21.83 -38.76 17.30
N ARG A 107 22.84 -37.86 17.29
CA ARG A 107 24.24 -38.27 17.41
C ARG A 107 24.44 -38.93 18.77
N LYS A 108 24.38 -40.25 18.80
CA LYS A 108 24.84 -41.05 19.93
C LYS A 108 26.32 -40.73 20.16
N PHE A 109 26.62 -40.04 21.26
CA PHE A 109 27.99 -39.89 21.76
C PHE A 109 28.56 -41.28 22.03
N SER A 110 29.34 -41.80 21.08
CA SER A 110 30.12 -43.03 21.25
C SER A 110 31.44 -42.64 21.89
N ALA A 111 31.62 -42.96 23.17
CA ALA A 111 32.76 -42.52 23.99
C ALA A 111 34.11 -43.19 23.66
N ASN A 112 34.32 -43.69 22.43
CA ASN A 112 35.59 -44.31 22.02
C ASN A 112 35.74 -44.37 20.48
N SER A 113 35.50 -43.27 19.76
CA SER A 113 36.06 -43.12 18.40
C SER A 113 37.26 -42.19 18.48
N THR A 114 38.44 -42.70 18.12
CA THR A 114 39.76 -42.05 18.10
C THR A 114 39.87 -40.83 17.16
N GLN A 115 38.73 -40.23 16.77
CA GLN A 115 38.58 -39.03 15.94
C GLN A 115 38.26 -37.76 16.76
N ASP A 116 38.12 -37.84 18.09
CA ASP A 116 37.68 -36.72 18.94
C ASP A 116 38.73 -35.61 19.16
N THR A 117 39.94 -35.73 18.60
CA THR A 117 40.89 -34.59 18.47
C THR A 117 40.67 -33.73 17.22
N SER A 118 39.61 -33.97 16.44
CA SER A 118 39.28 -33.15 15.25
C SER A 118 38.27 -32.02 15.49
N ILE A 119 37.65 -31.94 16.67
CA ILE A 119 36.55 -31.00 16.95
C ILE A 119 37.03 -29.54 17.18
N PHE A 120 38.33 -29.29 17.32
CA PHE A 120 38.86 -27.93 17.55
C PHE A 120 39.27 -27.13 16.29
N ILE A 121 39.31 -27.75 15.09
CA ILE A 121 39.61 -27.03 13.84
C ILE A 121 38.35 -26.42 13.21
N ASP A 122 37.20 -27.07 13.35
CA ASP A 122 35.95 -26.61 12.74
C ASP A 122 35.39 -25.36 13.45
N GLN A 123 35.56 -25.25 14.76
CA GLN A 123 35.07 -24.09 15.51
C GLN A 123 35.84 -22.80 15.20
N SER A 124 37.16 -22.86 14.95
CA SER A 124 37.94 -21.68 14.57
C SER A 124 37.66 -21.25 13.13
N LEU A 125 37.46 -22.20 12.21
CA LEU A 125 37.02 -21.93 10.84
C LEU A 125 35.61 -21.33 10.80
N GLN A 126 34.67 -21.85 11.58
CA GLN A 126 33.33 -21.26 11.72
C GLN A 126 33.36 -19.88 12.38
N PHE A 127 34.29 -19.63 13.30
CA PHE A 127 34.43 -18.29 13.89
C PHE A 127 34.96 -17.29 12.85
N HIS A 128 35.90 -17.72 12.02
CA HIS A 128 36.46 -16.90 10.95
C HIS A 128 35.44 -16.60 9.84
N SER A 129 34.63 -17.59 9.45
CA SER A 129 33.54 -17.37 8.49
C SER A 129 32.49 -16.41 9.05
N ARG A 130 32.06 -16.60 10.30
CA ARG A 130 31.12 -15.68 10.97
C ARG A 130 31.68 -14.28 11.13
N ALA A 131 32.97 -14.11 11.41
CA ALA A 131 33.61 -12.80 11.47
C ALA A 131 33.65 -12.12 10.09
N THR A 132 33.89 -12.89 9.03
CA THR A 132 33.87 -12.38 7.64
C THR A 132 32.46 -12.00 7.22
N ASP A 133 31.46 -12.80 7.56
CA ASP A 133 30.05 -12.52 7.29
C ASP A 133 29.55 -11.31 8.11
N ALA A 134 29.99 -11.17 9.36
CA ALA A 134 29.71 -10.01 10.19
C ALA A 134 30.31 -8.73 9.59
N ASN A 135 31.55 -8.79 9.08
CA ASN A 135 32.16 -7.65 8.38
C ASN A 135 31.37 -7.27 7.13
N ARG A 136 30.96 -8.24 6.30
CA ARG A 136 30.11 -7.98 5.13
C ARG A 136 28.77 -7.35 5.50
N GLN A 137 28.12 -7.85 6.54
CA GLN A 137 26.89 -7.25 7.07
C GLN A 137 27.11 -5.82 7.58
N MET A 138 28.25 -5.56 8.20
CA MET A 138 28.61 -4.22 8.67
C MET A 138 28.85 -3.26 7.50
N ASP A 139 29.52 -3.71 6.44
CA ASP A 139 29.70 -2.95 5.20
C ASP A 139 28.36 -2.65 4.52
N ASP A 140 27.44 -3.63 4.49
CA ASP A 140 26.07 -3.43 3.99
C ASP A 140 25.32 -2.40 4.83
N LEU A 141 25.45 -2.41 6.16
CA LEU A 141 24.84 -1.41 7.05
C LEU A 141 25.45 -0.01 6.85
N ILE A 142 26.76 0.10 6.64
CA ILE A 142 27.43 1.38 6.35
C ILE A 142 26.94 1.93 5.00
N SER A 143 26.86 1.09 3.98
CA SER A 143 26.29 1.43 2.67
C SER A 143 24.83 1.88 2.80
N HIS A 144 24.02 1.16 3.57
CA HIS A 144 22.63 1.54 3.85
C HIS A 144 22.55 2.89 4.59
N GLY A 145 23.41 3.12 5.58
CA GLY A 145 23.51 4.39 6.30
C GLY A 145 23.86 5.57 5.38
N GLY A 146 24.79 5.37 4.44
CA GLY A 146 25.13 6.37 3.42
C GLY A 146 23.94 6.72 2.51
N ASN A 147 23.18 5.72 2.09
CA ASN A 147 21.98 5.91 1.28
C ASN A 147 20.87 6.64 2.06
N VAL A 148 20.65 6.29 3.33
CA VAL A 148 19.69 6.98 4.19
C VAL A 148 20.07 8.45 4.37
N LEU A 149 21.35 8.75 4.61
CA LEU A 149 21.82 10.13 4.76
C LEU A 149 21.63 10.94 3.46
N THR A 150 21.91 10.32 2.32
CA THR A 150 21.70 10.93 0.99
C THR A 150 20.22 11.22 0.75
N ASN A 151 19.33 10.27 1.05
CA ASN A 151 17.88 10.45 0.96
C ASN A 151 17.38 11.56 1.89
N LEU A 152 17.87 11.64 3.13
CA LEU A 152 17.52 12.73 4.05
C LEU A 152 17.98 14.10 3.53
N ARG A 153 19.15 14.16 2.91
CA ARG A 153 19.65 15.37 2.25
C ARG A 153 18.77 15.78 1.08
N GLU A 154 18.34 14.83 0.25
CA GLU A 154 17.44 15.07 -0.87
C GLU A 154 16.04 15.50 -0.41
N GLN A 155 15.50 14.85 0.63
CA GLN A 155 14.23 15.24 1.26
C GLN A 155 14.27 16.68 1.78
N ARG A 156 15.37 17.09 2.41
CA ARG A 156 15.58 18.49 2.83
C ARG A 156 15.55 19.45 1.64
N GLY A 157 16.11 19.05 0.49
CA GLY A 157 16.03 19.80 -0.76
C GLY A 157 14.58 19.97 -1.23
N THR A 158 13.82 18.89 -1.27
CA THR A 158 12.40 18.88 -1.66
C THR A 158 11.54 19.72 -0.72
N LEU A 159 11.70 19.59 0.59
CA LEU A 159 11.01 20.41 1.60
C LEU A 159 11.32 21.89 1.44
N LYS A 160 12.59 22.25 1.18
CA LYS A 160 12.97 23.64 0.91
C LYS A 160 12.32 24.16 -0.38
N GLY A 161 12.22 23.32 -1.42
CA GLY A 161 11.51 23.64 -2.66
C GLY A 161 10.01 23.85 -2.45
N ALA A 162 9.36 22.96 -1.69
CA ALA A 162 7.95 23.07 -1.33
C ALA A 162 7.67 24.31 -0.48
N HIS A 163 8.51 24.60 0.52
CA HIS A 163 8.42 25.81 1.33
C HIS A 163 8.56 27.07 0.48
N ARG A 164 9.49 27.10 -0.47
CA ARG A 164 9.65 28.24 -1.39
C ARG A 164 8.42 28.43 -2.27
N LYS A 165 7.89 27.35 -2.86
CA LYS A 165 6.63 27.38 -3.61
C LYS A 165 5.45 27.85 -2.77
N MET A 166 5.37 27.41 -1.50
CA MET A 166 4.33 27.85 -0.58
C MET A 166 4.47 29.34 -0.27
N LEU A 167 5.69 29.84 -0.05
CA LEU A 167 5.95 31.26 0.18
C LEU A 167 5.61 32.11 -1.06
N ASP A 168 5.88 31.60 -2.26
CA ASP A 168 5.46 32.21 -3.52
C ASP A 168 3.93 32.21 -3.68
N VAL A 169 3.24 31.14 -3.28
CA VAL A 169 1.76 31.07 -3.22
C VAL A 169 1.20 32.05 -2.18
N VAL A 170 1.84 32.18 -1.01
CA VAL A 170 1.43 33.15 0.02
C VAL A 170 1.67 34.58 -0.47
N ASN A 171 2.76 34.87 -1.17
CA ASN A 171 3.03 36.17 -1.76
C ASN A 171 2.03 36.51 -2.89
N THR A 172 1.62 35.52 -3.69
CA THR A 172 0.60 35.71 -4.75
C THR A 172 -0.82 35.82 -4.18
N LEU A 173 -1.13 35.11 -3.10
CA LEU A 173 -2.38 35.29 -2.35
C LEU A 173 -2.40 36.59 -1.54
N GLY A 174 -1.24 37.13 -1.14
CA GLY A 174 -1.11 38.47 -0.54
C GLY A 174 -1.48 39.61 -1.50
N MET A 175 -1.36 39.36 -2.81
CA MET A 175 -1.87 40.26 -3.86
C MET A 175 -3.37 40.06 -4.16
N SER A 176 -4.06 39.16 -3.45
CA SER A 176 -5.51 38.90 -3.54
C SER A 176 -6.39 40.03 -2.99
N ASN A 177 -5.84 41.21 -2.69
CA ASN A 177 -6.68 42.39 -2.45
C ASN A 177 -7.52 42.75 -3.67
N THR A 178 -7.08 42.43 -4.90
CA THR A 178 -7.90 42.62 -6.11
C THR A 178 -9.04 41.61 -6.20
N VAL A 179 -8.81 40.32 -5.92
CA VAL A 179 -9.88 39.30 -5.94
C VAL A 179 -10.86 39.52 -4.79
N MET A 180 -10.37 39.85 -3.58
CA MET A 180 -11.22 40.21 -2.44
C MET A 180 -12.12 41.42 -2.76
N ARG A 181 -11.56 42.48 -3.37
CA ARG A 181 -12.33 43.66 -3.82
C ARG A 181 -13.32 43.34 -4.95
N LEU A 182 -12.98 42.44 -5.87
CA LEU A 182 -13.89 42.02 -6.93
C LEU A 182 -15.11 41.26 -6.38
N ILE A 183 -14.93 40.47 -5.31
CA ILE A 183 -16.02 39.76 -4.62
C ILE A 183 -16.91 40.73 -3.84
N GLU A 184 -16.34 41.71 -3.13
CA GLU A 184 -17.13 42.72 -2.42
C GLU A 184 -17.97 43.60 -3.37
N LYS A 185 -17.42 43.98 -4.54
CA LYS A 185 -18.15 44.77 -5.55
C LYS A 185 -19.38 44.05 -6.11
N ARG A 186 -19.28 42.75 -6.35
CA ARG A 186 -20.40 41.89 -6.79
C ARG A 186 -21.58 41.96 -5.81
N THR A 187 -21.29 41.90 -4.52
CA THR A 187 -22.32 41.84 -3.46
C THR A 187 -23.03 43.19 -3.30
N TYR A 188 -22.33 44.30 -3.53
CA TYR A 188 -22.93 45.64 -3.54
C TYR A 188 -23.81 45.87 -4.76
N GLN A 189 -23.36 45.48 -5.96
CA GLN A 189 -24.17 45.61 -7.17
C GLN A 189 -25.47 44.79 -7.10
N ASP A 190 -25.40 43.57 -6.56
CA ASP A 190 -26.58 42.70 -6.44
C ASP A 190 -27.66 43.32 -5.53
N LYS A 191 -27.25 43.95 -4.43
CA LYS A 191 -28.17 44.71 -3.56
C LYS A 191 -28.83 45.87 -4.30
N PHE A 192 -28.06 46.64 -5.08
CA PHE A 192 -28.61 47.77 -5.85
C PHE A 192 -29.62 47.30 -6.92
N ILE A 193 -29.33 46.20 -7.62
CA ILE A 193 -30.24 45.63 -8.63
C ILE A 193 -31.54 45.15 -7.97
N LEU A 194 -31.45 44.51 -6.80
CA LEU A 194 -32.61 44.02 -6.05
C LEU A 194 -33.52 45.17 -5.58
N PHE A 195 -32.96 46.21 -4.94
CA PHE A 195 -33.74 47.37 -4.50
C PHE A 195 -34.33 48.16 -5.67
N GLY A 196 -33.59 48.27 -6.79
CA GLY A 196 -34.09 48.90 -8.01
C GLY A 196 -35.30 48.16 -8.60
N GLY A 197 -35.23 46.83 -8.71
CA GLY A 197 -36.33 46.00 -9.20
C GLY A 197 -37.58 46.09 -8.31
N MET A 198 -37.40 46.12 -6.99
CA MET A 198 -38.50 46.29 -6.03
C MET A 198 -39.17 47.67 -6.19
N PHE A 199 -38.41 48.73 -6.40
CA PHE A 199 -38.98 50.06 -6.60
C PHE A 199 -39.75 50.17 -7.92
N VAL A 200 -39.17 49.68 -9.03
CA VAL A 200 -39.81 49.71 -10.36
C VAL A 200 -41.14 48.95 -10.34
N THR A 201 -41.18 47.78 -9.72
CA THR A 201 -42.41 46.98 -9.61
C THR A 201 -43.49 47.70 -8.80
N CYS A 202 -43.12 48.36 -7.69
CA CYS A 202 -44.06 49.21 -6.94
C CYS A 202 -44.60 50.39 -7.77
N VAL A 203 -43.76 51.08 -8.55
CA VAL A 203 -44.19 52.20 -9.40
C VAL A 203 -45.14 51.72 -10.49
N VAL A 204 -44.84 50.60 -11.14
CA VAL A 204 -45.71 50.00 -12.16
C VAL A 204 -47.07 49.64 -11.55
N MET A 205 -47.08 49.00 -10.37
CA MET A 205 -48.32 48.65 -9.69
C MET A 205 -49.15 49.90 -9.35
N TYR A 206 -48.52 50.96 -8.85
CA TYR A 206 -49.18 52.24 -8.56
C TYR A 206 -49.77 52.90 -9.81
N LEU A 207 -49.01 52.95 -10.91
CA LEU A 207 -49.48 53.52 -12.17
C LEU A 207 -50.67 52.75 -12.73
N VAL A 208 -50.65 51.42 -12.66
CA VAL A 208 -51.77 50.58 -13.08
C VAL A 208 -53.03 50.90 -12.25
N VAL A 209 -52.91 50.99 -10.92
CA VAL A 209 -54.06 51.32 -10.06
C VAL A 209 -54.62 52.71 -10.37
N LYS A 210 -53.76 53.72 -10.57
CA LYS A 210 -54.19 55.11 -10.82
C LYS A 210 -54.80 55.32 -12.22
N TYR A 211 -54.36 54.56 -13.23
CA TYR A 211 -54.88 54.72 -14.60
C TYR A 211 -56.09 53.82 -14.88
N LEU A 212 -56.29 52.76 -14.09
CA LEU A 212 -57.41 51.82 -14.26
C LEU A 212 -58.58 52.09 -13.30
N THR A 213 -58.43 53.03 -12.35
CA THR A 213 -59.47 53.56 -11.45
C THR A 213 -59.73 55.02 -11.80
#